data_AF-A0A2U8VY13-F1
#
_entry.id   AF-A0A2U8VY13-F1
#
_cell.length_a   1.000
_cell.length_b   1.000
_cell.length_c   1.000
_cell.angle_alpha   90.00
_cell.angle_beta   90.00
_cell.angle_gamma   90.00
#
_symmetry.space_group_name_H-M   'P 1'
#
loop_
_entity.id
_entity.type
_entity.pdbx_description
1 polymer ?
#
loop_
_entity_poly.entity_id
_entity_poly.type
_entity_poly.pdbx_seq_one_letter_code
_entity_poly.pdbx_strand_id
1 'polypeptide(L)'
;MLLTALMVLTTLVPRIEAGAERLTTGAALPAPVTAEAPRYEAAARAVTNWRSQTGESLLPASLALVARLSASDPAFVARCVKLNNYWCIKRARWPGEIGGDAEGHTGFASAADGADAAANLLRRYYRTYDRRTALAIVRRWAPAECGPAPVAARAPAARSPAATAPGLTTRGLGQTLRARYLARHLRGGAPRKAVAARRPVAAGRIAARPALRVQPWSPLARMAGHPGRRPGAAPGPIRDVAVSLAAAPKPTPPPFRGADDPAALLARRTPPPTQLVAESATLPLLAPGFALSDLRAPAPICSGDTARIGNYAAAIAGSVGLKADDDLKLFDAEGRPGPNLEPVMLAMSKVELGTMRASAELVRSAIARLPQAPATATAEAAN
;
A
#
# COMPACT_ATOMS: atom_id res chain seq x y z
N MET A 1 9.48 -34.03 5.68
CA MET A 1 9.68 -34.13 4.21
C MET A 1 9.06 -35.41 3.67
N LEU A 2 9.65 -36.60 3.84
CA LEU A 2 9.08 -37.85 3.28
C LEU A 2 7.62 -38.10 3.75
N LEU A 3 7.36 -38.00 5.06
CA LEU A 3 6.02 -38.17 5.64
C LEU A 3 4.99 -37.16 5.09
N THR A 4 5.43 -35.93 4.82
CA THR A 4 4.63 -34.85 4.28
C THR A 4 4.27 -35.11 2.81
N ALA A 5 5.24 -35.59 2.02
CA ALA A 5 5.01 -36.03 0.64
C ALA A 5 4.07 -37.25 0.59
N LEU A 6 4.23 -38.22 1.51
CA LEU A 6 3.35 -39.38 1.64
C LEU A 6 1.90 -38.98 1.96
N MET A 7 1.66 -38.07 2.92
CA MET A 7 0.30 -37.59 3.21
C MET A 7 -0.31 -36.81 2.04
N VAL A 8 0.48 -36.00 1.32
CA VAL A 8 0.03 -35.31 0.11
C VAL A 8 -0.35 -36.32 -0.98
N LEU A 9 0.45 -37.35 -1.18
CA LEU A 9 0.20 -38.40 -2.18
C LEU A 9 -1.06 -39.21 -1.83
N THR A 10 -1.19 -39.73 -0.60
CA THR A 10 -2.33 -40.57 -0.21
C THR A 10 -3.66 -39.82 -0.09
N THR A 11 -3.66 -38.49 0.05
CA THR A 11 -4.90 -37.69 0.12
C THR A 11 -5.34 -37.06 -1.20
N LEU A 12 -4.45 -37.00 -2.20
CA LEU A 12 -4.74 -36.48 -3.55
C LEU A 12 -4.96 -37.58 -4.59
N VAL A 13 -4.20 -38.68 -4.58
CA VAL A 13 -4.34 -39.79 -5.55
C VAL A 13 -5.78 -40.31 -5.64
N PRO A 14 -6.48 -40.69 -4.55
CA PRO A 14 -7.86 -41.20 -4.66
C PRO A 14 -8.88 -40.15 -5.14
N ARG A 15 -8.55 -38.85 -5.07
CA ARG A 15 -9.39 -37.78 -5.67
C ARG A 15 -9.13 -37.60 -7.16
N ILE A 16 -7.93 -37.93 -7.63
CA ILE A 16 -7.57 -37.91 -9.06
C ILE A 16 -8.19 -39.14 -9.75
N GLU A 17 -8.10 -40.32 -9.13
CA GLU A 17 -8.72 -41.55 -9.64
C GLU A 17 -10.25 -41.44 -9.73
N ALA A 18 -10.92 -40.96 -8.68
CA ALA A 18 -12.36 -40.69 -8.70
C ALA A 18 -12.77 -39.57 -9.68
N GLY A 19 -11.82 -38.73 -10.13
CA GLY A 19 -12.01 -37.76 -11.21
C GLY A 19 -11.83 -38.38 -12.59
N ALA A 20 -10.86 -39.28 -12.74
CA ALA A 20 -10.58 -40.01 -13.98
C ALA A 20 -11.70 -41.01 -14.32
N GLU A 21 -12.24 -41.73 -13.34
CA GLU A 21 -13.39 -42.64 -13.56
C GLU A 21 -14.65 -41.89 -14.02
N ARG A 22 -14.87 -40.65 -13.57
CA ARG A 22 -15.98 -39.81 -14.03
C ARG A 22 -15.78 -39.28 -15.46
N LEU A 23 -14.52 -39.21 -15.93
CA LEU A 23 -14.19 -38.83 -17.31
C LEU A 23 -14.30 -40.03 -18.26
N THR A 24 -14.07 -41.26 -17.80
CA THR A 24 -14.24 -42.48 -18.61
C THR A 24 -15.68 -42.99 -18.64
N THR A 25 -16.47 -42.78 -17.57
CA THR A 25 -17.88 -43.25 -17.49
C THR A 25 -18.90 -42.34 -18.18
N GLY A 26 -18.50 -41.62 -19.23
CA GLY A 26 -19.42 -40.95 -20.16
C GLY A 26 -20.39 -39.93 -19.52
N ALA A 27 -20.11 -39.47 -18.30
CA ALA A 27 -20.91 -38.45 -17.64
C ALA A 27 -20.86 -37.18 -18.50
N ALA A 28 -22.00 -36.80 -19.07
CA ALA A 28 -22.10 -35.66 -19.97
C ALA A 28 -21.38 -34.46 -19.35
N LEU A 29 -20.31 -34.01 -20.03
CA LEU A 29 -19.53 -32.86 -19.58
C LEU A 29 -20.52 -31.74 -19.25
N PRO A 30 -20.53 -31.21 -18.01
CA PRO A 30 -21.43 -30.11 -17.68
C PRO A 30 -21.16 -29.01 -18.71
N ALA A 31 -22.22 -28.59 -19.40
CA ALA A 31 -22.14 -27.60 -20.47
C ALA A 31 -21.26 -26.44 -19.98
N PRO A 32 -20.28 -25.98 -20.78
CA PRO A 32 -19.24 -25.09 -20.30
C PRO A 32 -19.88 -23.90 -19.63
N VAL A 33 -19.74 -23.83 -18.30
CA VAL A 33 -20.34 -22.77 -17.49
C VAL A 33 -19.78 -21.48 -18.06
N THR A 34 -20.63 -20.72 -18.74
CA THR A 34 -20.24 -19.49 -19.42
C THR A 34 -19.60 -18.60 -18.37
N ALA A 35 -18.27 -18.46 -18.44
CA ALA A 35 -17.49 -17.86 -17.36
C ALA A 35 -18.03 -16.45 -17.12
N GLU A 36 -18.61 -16.24 -15.94
CA GLU A 36 -19.28 -14.98 -15.64
C GLU A 36 -18.27 -13.84 -15.78
N ALA A 37 -18.65 -12.81 -16.53
CA ALA A 37 -17.75 -11.69 -16.82
C ALA A 37 -17.24 -11.08 -15.50
N PRO A 38 -15.92 -10.85 -15.36
CA PRO A 38 -15.35 -10.35 -14.12
C PRO A 38 -15.92 -8.98 -13.80
N ARG A 39 -16.50 -8.83 -12.60
CA ARG A 39 -17.06 -7.57 -12.10
C ARG A 39 -16.35 -7.16 -10.81
N TYR A 40 -16.34 -5.87 -10.52
CA TYR A 40 -15.90 -5.34 -9.24
C TYR A 40 -17.04 -5.31 -8.23
N GLU A 41 -16.87 -5.94 -7.08
CA GLU A 41 -17.82 -5.98 -5.98
C GLU A 41 -17.37 -5.03 -4.86
N ALA A 42 -18.03 -3.89 -4.76
CA ALA A 42 -17.66 -2.83 -3.81
C ALA A 42 -17.74 -3.29 -2.35
N ALA A 43 -18.71 -4.15 -2.00
CA ALA A 43 -18.87 -4.71 -0.66
C ALA A 43 -17.71 -5.64 -0.27
N ALA A 44 -17.28 -6.51 -1.19
CA ALA A 44 -16.14 -7.41 -0.98
C ALA A 44 -14.78 -6.72 -1.15
N ARG A 45 -14.75 -5.51 -1.74
CA ARG A 45 -13.56 -4.80 -2.26
C ARG A 45 -12.70 -5.72 -3.13
N ALA A 46 -13.34 -6.43 -4.06
CA ALA A 46 -12.72 -7.49 -4.85
C ALA A 46 -13.25 -7.52 -6.30
N VAL A 47 -12.51 -8.13 -7.21
CA VAL A 47 -13.00 -8.54 -8.54
C VAL A 47 -13.36 -10.02 -8.52
N THR A 48 -14.50 -10.43 -9.07
CA THR A 48 -15.09 -11.78 -8.81
C THR A 48 -14.18 -12.96 -9.13
N ASN A 49 -13.32 -12.84 -10.15
CA ASN A 49 -12.38 -13.89 -10.57
C ASN A 49 -11.02 -13.88 -9.82
N TRP A 50 -10.85 -13.05 -8.78
CA TRP A 50 -9.51 -12.85 -8.17
C TRP A 50 -8.88 -14.14 -7.65
N ARG A 51 -9.67 -15.11 -7.17
CA ARG A 51 -9.18 -16.40 -6.64
C ARG A 51 -8.60 -17.31 -7.73
N SER A 52 -9.21 -17.40 -8.92
CA SER A 52 -8.66 -18.21 -10.02
C SER A 52 -7.37 -17.59 -10.54
N GLN A 53 -7.43 -16.28 -10.85
CA GLN A 53 -6.29 -15.48 -11.29
C GLN A 53 -5.10 -15.58 -10.31
N THR A 54 -5.37 -15.51 -9.00
CA THR A 54 -4.35 -15.71 -7.96
C THR A 54 -3.66 -17.07 -8.07
N GLY A 55 -4.43 -18.16 -8.18
CA GLY A 55 -3.86 -19.51 -8.28
C GLY A 55 -3.07 -19.77 -9.58
N GLU A 56 -3.37 -19.03 -10.64
CA GLU A 56 -2.67 -19.11 -11.94
C GLU A 56 -1.43 -18.21 -12.01
N SER A 57 -1.48 -17.05 -11.34
CA SER A 57 -0.55 -15.95 -11.62
C SER A 57 0.34 -15.53 -10.45
N LEU A 58 0.14 -16.03 -9.23
CA LEU A 58 0.97 -15.70 -8.07
C LEU A 58 1.88 -16.84 -7.61
N LEU A 59 3.02 -16.46 -7.05
CA LEU A 59 3.99 -17.33 -6.40
C LEU A 59 4.21 -16.90 -4.94
N PRO A 60 4.57 -17.82 -4.02
CA PRO A 60 4.75 -19.25 -4.25
C PRO A 60 3.41 -19.99 -4.46
N ALA A 61 3.44 -21.02 -5.31
CA ALA A 61 2.23 -21.74 -5.74
C ALA A 61 1.42 -22.33 -4.57
N SER A 62 2.07 -22.70 -3.46
CA SER A 62 1.40 -23.17 -2.25
C SER A 62 0.52 -22.10 -1.59
N LEU A 63 1.00 -20.85 -1.45
CA LEU A 63 0.20 -19.75 -0.92
C LEU A 63 -0.88 -19.30 -1.90
N ALA A 64 -0.58 -19.32 -3.21
CA ALA A 64 -1.55 -19.02 -4.25
C ALA A 64 -2.70 -20.06 -4.28
N LEU A 65 -2.39 -21.35 -4.10
CA LEU A 65 -3.39 -22.42 -3.98
C LEU A 65 -4.26 -22.25 -2.74
N VAL A 66 -3.67 -21.92 -1.59
CA VAL A 66 -4.43 -21.62 -0.36
C VAL A 66 -5.35 -20.42 -0.56
N ALA A 67 -4.86 -19.33 -1.17
CA ALA A 67 -5.68 -18.16 -1.48
C ALA A 67 -6.80 -18.46 -2.48
N ARG A 68 -6.57 -19.34 -3.47
CA ARG A 68 -7.57 -19.81 -4.44
C ARG A 68 -8.67 -20.66 -3.80
N LEU A 69 -8.33 -21.56 -2.88
CA LEU A 69 -9.25 -22.57 -2.35
C LEU A 69 -9.88 -22.22 -0.99
N SER A 70 -9.37 -21.21 -0.27
CA SER A 70 -9.91 -20.81 1.04
C SER A 70 -11.30 -20.21 0.92
N ALA A 71 -12.23 -20.65 1.77
CA ALA A 71 -13.59 -20.10 1.85
C ALA A 71 -13.62 -18.64 2.36
N SER A 72 -12.66 -18.27 3.20
CA SER A 72 -12.41 -16.92 3.67
C SER A 72 -11.11 -16.35 3.07
N ASP A 73 -10.86 -15.05 3.27
CA ASP A 73 -9.63 -14.39 2.82
C ASP A 73 -8.50 -14.65 3.83
N PRO A 74 -7.40 -15.34 3.45
CA PRO A 74 -6.28 -15.55 4.36
C PRO A 74 -5.58 -14.23 4.70
N ALA A 75 -5.13 -14.08 5.94
CA ALA A 75 -4.50 -12.83 6.43
C ALA A 75 -3.22 -12.42 5.68
N PHE A 76 -2.57 -13.34 4.95
CA PHE A 76 -1.40 -13.05 4.12
C PHE A 76 -1.75 -12.50 2.71
N VAL A 77 -3.03 -12.53 2.31
CA VAL A 77 -3.48 -12.01 1.02
C VAL A 77 -3.59 -10.50 1.08
N ALA A 78 -2.63 -9.80 0.46
CA ALA A 78 -2.67 -8.36 0.32
C ALA A 78 -3.90 -7.91 -0.50
N ARG A 79 -4.49 -6.77 -0.14
CA ARG A 79 -5.70 -6.22 -0.78
C ARG A 79 -5.64 -6.16 -2.31
N CYS A 80 -4.47 -5.84 -2.88
CA CYS A 80 -4.33 -5.65 -4.32
C CYS A 80 -4.37 -6.99 -5.09
N VAL A 81 -4.17 -8.13 -4.41
CA VAL A 81 -4.41 -9.48 -4.96
C VAL A 81 -5.88 -9.65 -5.32
N LYS A 82 -6.78 -9.24 -4.41
CA LYS A 82 -8.24 -9.27 -4.62
C LYS A 82 -8.72 -8.35 -5.75
N LEU A 83 -7.85 -7.52 -6.30
CA LEU A 83 -8.13 -6.55 -7.36
C LEU A 83 -7.46 -6.92 -8.70
N ASN A 84 -6.85 -8.10 -8.81
CA ASN A 84 -5.97 -8.49 -9.93
C ASN A 84 -4.84 -7.47 -10.20
N ASN A 85 -4.41 -6.74 -9.17
CA ASN A 85 -3.54 -5.57 -9.28
C ASN A 85 -2.23 -5.81 -8.53
N TYR A 86 -1.36 -6.65 -9.06
CA TYR A 86 -0.19 -7.16 -8.33
C TYR A 86 0.96 -6.14 -8.14
N TRP A 87 0.73 -4.88 -8.52
CA TRP A 87 1.62 -3.72 -8.31
C TRP A 87 0.94 -2.53 -7.62
N CYS A 88 -0.28 -2.72 -7.08
CA CYS A 88 -1.09 -1.71 -6.40
C CYS A 88 -1.27 -0.38 -7.18
N ILE A 89 -1.37 -0.46 -8.51
CA ILE A 89 -1.54 0.67 -9.42
C ILE A 89 -2.80 1.46 -9.07
N LYS A 90 -2.70 2.80 -9.15
CA LYS A 90 -3.83 3.71 -8.95
C LYS A 90 -4.67 3.90 -10.22
N ARG A 91 -5.97 4.09 -10.04
CA ARG A 91 -6.96 4.28 -11.10
C ARG A 91 -6.56 5.39 -12.07
N ALA A 92 -6.62 5.10 -13.37
CA ALA A 92 -6.32 6.07 -14.42
C ALA A 92 -7.10 5.82 -15.73
N ARG A 93 -8.19 5.02 -15.68
CA ARG A 93 -8.89 4.47 -16.86
C ARG A 93 -7.98 3.57 -17.68
N TRP A 94 -7.35 2.62 -17.00
CA TRP A 94 -6.52 1.61 -17.65
C TRP A 94 -7.36 0.68 -18.54
N PRO A 95 -6.80 0.10 -19.61
CA PRO A 95 -7.38 -1.10 -20.22
C PRO A 95 -7.66 -2.16 -19.14
N GLY A 96 -8.82 -2.82 -19.23
CA GLY A 96 -9.27 -3.77 -18.22
C GLY A 96 -9.67 -3.19 -16.85
N GLU A 97 -9.67 -1.86 -16.63
CA GLU A 97 -10.20 -1.26 -15.39
C GLU A 97 -11.72 -1.47 -15.28
N ILE A 98 -12.14 -2.36 -14.36
CA ILE A 98 -13.56 -2.68 -14.08
C ILE A 98 -14.06 -2.12 -12.74
N GLY A 99 -13.18 -1.44 -11.99
CA GLY A 99 -13.55 -0.79 -10.73
C GLY A 99 -12.33 -0.33 -9.93
N GLY A 100 -12.51 -0.19 -8.62
CA GLY A 100 -11.43 0.10 -7.70
C GLY A 100 -11.89 0.49 -6.30
N ASP A 101 -10.96 0.48 -5.37
CA ASP A 101 -11.26 0.68 -3.95
C ASP A 101 -11.25 2.15 -3.51
N ALA A 102 -11.65 2.40 -2.26
CA ALA A 102 -11.72 3.74 -1.68
C ALA A 102 -10.36 4.46 -1.57
N GLU A 103 -9.24 3.74 -1.74
CA GLU A 103 -7.88 4.28 -1.77
C GLU A 103 -7.35 4.44 -3.20
N GLY A 104 -8.24 4.27 -4.18
CA GLY A 104 -7.97 4.47 -5.59
C GLY A 104 -7.11 3.38 -6.22
N HIS A 105 -6.99 2.18 -5.64
CA HIS A 105 -6.38 1.04 -6.34
C HIS A 105 -7.31 0.55 -7.44
N THR A 106 -6.77 0.34 -8.64
CA THR A 106 -7.53 -0.22 -9.78
C THR A 106 -7.94 -1.66 -9.50
N GLY A 107 -9.19 -2.02 -9.82
CA GLY A 107 -9.63 -3.41 -9.98
C GLY A 107 -9.62 -3.77 -11.47
N PHE A 108 -8.85 -4.81 -11.82
CA PHE A 108 -8.65 -5.24 -13.21
C PHE A 108 -9.47 -6.50 -13.55
N ALA A 109 -9.94 -6.59 -14.80
CA ALA A 109 -10.66 -7.74 -15.32
C ALA A 109 -9.82 -9.03 -15.27
N SER A 110 -8.51 -8.93 -15.54
CA SER A 110 -7.54 -10.01 -15.39
C SER A 110 -6.24 -9.53 -14.73
N ALA A 111 -5.42 -10.48 -14.26
CA ALA A 111 -4.06 -10.19 -13.83
C ALA A 111 -3.16 -9.70 -14.98
N ALA A 112 -3.47 -10.09 -16.22
CA ALA A 112 -2.77 -9.65 -17.42
C ALA A 112 -2.97 -8.14 -17.66
N ASP A 113 -4.19 -7.62 -17.53
CA ASP A 113 -4.47 -6.19 -17.63
C ASP A 113 -3.68 -5.39 -16.58
N GLY A 114 -3.60 -5.90 -15.35
CA GLY A 114 -2.81 -5.30 -14.27
C GLY A 114 -1.31 -5.28 -14.53
N ALA A 115 -0.78 -6.34 -15.15
CA ALA A 115 0.62 -6.43 -15.56
C ALA A 115 0.94 -5.51 -16.75
N ASP A 116 0.05 -5.43 -17.73
CA ASP A 116 0.17 -4.55 -18.89
C ASP A 116 0.11 -3.08 -18.46
N ALA A 117 -0.76 -2.74 -17.50
CA ALA A 117 -0.79 -1.42 -16.88
C ALA A 117 0.51 -1.11 -16.12
N ALA A 118 1.09 -2.07 -15.40
CA ALA A 118 2.36 -1.89 -14.69
C ALA A 118 3.51 -1.58 -15.66
N ALA A 119 3.65 -2.40 -16.69
CA ALA A 119 4.69 -2.27 -17.71
C ALA A 119 4.57 -0.93 -18.46
N ASN A 120 3.35 -0.54 -18.87
CA ASN A 120 3.11 0.74 -19.53
C ASN A 120 3.33 1.96 -18.62
N LEU A 121 3.02 1.85 -17.32
CA LEU A 121 3.28 2.92 -16.36
C LEU A 121 4.78 3.13 -16.14
N LEU A 122 5.56 2.06 -16.01
CA LEU A 122 7.03 2.12 -15.95
C LEU A 122 7.63 2.71 -17.23
N ARG A 123 7.12 2.30 -18.42
CA ARG A 123 7.55 2.88 -19.70
C ARG A 123 7.29 4.38 -19.76
N ARG A 124 6.12 4.85 -19.31
CA ARG A 124 5.78 6.28 -19.25
C ARG A 124 6.65 7.03 -18.24
N TYR A 125 7.01 6.40 -17.11
CA TYR A 125 7.92 6.97 -16.12
C TYR A 125 9.31 7.19 -16.74
N TYR A 126 9.84 6.19 -17.45
CA TYR A 126 11.11 6.30 -18.17
C TYR A 126 11.09 7.33 -19.31
N ARG A 127 10.12 7.21 -20.23
CA ARG A 127 10.13 7.93 -21.51
C ARG A 127 9.53 9.33 -21.44
N THR A 128 8.51 9.54 -20.62
CA THR A 128 7.72 10.79 -20.61
C THR A 128 8.03 11.66 -19.41
N TYR A 129 8.46 11.07 -18.29
CA TYR A 129 8.76 11.80 -17.06
C TYR A 129 10.24 11.73 -16.64
N ASP A 130 11.09 11.10 -17.45
CA ASP A 130 12.54 10.90 -17.24
C ASP A 130 12.91 10.35 -15.84
N ARG A 131 12.04 9.49 -15.29
CA ARG A 131 12.23 8.81 -14.01
C ARG A 131 12.94 7.50 -14.24
N ARG A 132 14.27 7.55 -14.29
CA ARG A 132 15.12 6.38 -14.57
C ARG A 132 15.62 5.64 -13.33
N THR A 133 15.77 6.35 -12.21
CA THR A 133 16.26 5.76 -10.97
C THR A 133 15.13 5.11 -10.17
N ALA A 134 15.46 4.09 -9.38
CA ALA A 134 14.49 3.44 -8.50
C ALA A 134 13.85 4.45 -7.54
N LEU A 135 14.63 5.37 -6.97
CA LEU A 135 14.13 6.39 -6.05
C LEU A 135 13.18 7.37 -6.76
N ALA A 136 13.47 7.77 -8.00
CA ALA A 136 12.63 8.67 -8.79
C ALA A 136 11.29 8.03 -9.21
N ILE A 137 11.29 6.71 -9.46
CA ILE A 137 10.10 5.90 -9.73
C ILE A 137 9.26 5.74 -8.45
N VAL A 138 9.85 5.21 -7.37
CA VAL A 138 9.13 4.89 -6.12
C VAL A 138 8.51 6.13 -5.48
N ARG A 139 9.21 7.28 -5.45
CA ARG A 139 8.65 8.55 -4.95
C ARG A 139 7.35 8.98 -5.66
N ARG A 140 7.13 8.52 -6.90
CA ARG A 140 5.92 8.77 -7.68
C ARG A 140 4.92 7.60 -7.62
N TRP A 141 5.40 6.37 -7.51
CA TRP A 141 4.57 5.15 -7.42
C TRP A 141 3.85 5.03 -6.07
N ALA A 142 4.60 5.18 -4.99
CA ALA A 142 4.15 5.03 -3.61
C ALA A 142 4.58 6.28 -2.80
N PRO A 143 3.98 7.46 -3.06
CA PRO A 143 4.37 8.72 -2.44
C PRO A 143 4.29 8.69 -0.91
N ALA A 144 4.94 9.65 -0.25
CA ALA A 144 4.79 9.85 1.18
C ALA A 144 3.34 10.26 1.50
N GLU A 145 2.77 9.67 2.55
CA GLU A 145 1.46 10.07 3.09
C GLU A 145 1.62 11.27 4.03
N CYS A 146 2.80 11.43 4.64
CA CYS A 146 3.18 12.59 5.41
C CYS A 146 3.82 13.67 4.50
N GLY A 147 3.08 14.75 4.25
CA GLY A 147 3.54 15.93 3.51
C GLY A 147 2.37 16.84 3.13
N PRO A 148 2.62 18.07 2.62
CA PRO A 148 1.57 18.82 1.95
C PRO A 148 1.12 17.98 0.76
N ALA A 149 -0.16 17.62 0.73
CA ALA A 149 -0.73 16.83 -0.37
C ALA A 149 -0.37 17.49 -1.72
N PRO A 150 -0.06 16.70 -2.77
CA PRO A 150 0.23 17.26 -4.08
C PRO A 150 -1.03 17.93 -4.64
N VAL A 151 -1.19 19.22 -4.33
CA VAL A 151 -2.07 20.12 -5.07
C VAL A 151 -1.70 19.93 -6.54
N ALA A 152 -2.70 19.68 -7.38
CA ALA A 152 -2.48 19.47 -8.81
C ALA A 152 -1.89 20.76 -9.42
N ALA A 153 -0.56 20.83 -9.43
CA ALA A 153 0.20 22.00 -9.83
C ALA A 153 0.08 22.17 -11.34
N ARG A 154 -0.94 22.93 -11.76
CA ARG A 154 -1.03 23.50 -13.09
C ARG A 154 -0.03 24.66 -13.18
N ALA A 155 1.25 24.30 -13.22
CA ALA A 155 2.36 25.24 -13.21
C ALA A 155 2.40 26.02 -14.55
N PRO A 156 2.53 27.36 -14.52
CA PRO A 156 3.35 28.07 -15.47
C PRO A 156 4.83 27.92 -15.07
N ALA A 157 5.72 27.95 -16.06
CA ALA A 157 7.12 27.60 -15.89
C ALA A 157 7.93 28.60 -15.04
N ALA A 158 8.89 28.09 -14.28
CA ALA A 158 10.01 28.89 -13.81
C ALA A 158 11.06 28.99 -14.93
N ARG A 159 11.40 30.23 -15.32
CA ARG A 159 12.64 30.57 -16.03
C ARG A 159 13.31 31.73 -15.31
N SER A 160 14.52 31.50 -14.85
CA SER A 160 15.60 32.49 -14.85
C SER A 160 16.51 32.11 -16.04
N PRO A 161 17.24 33.04 -16.71
CA PRO A 161 17.79 34.27 -16.12
C PRO A 161 17.63 35.58 -16.92
N ALA A 162 18.05 36.67 -16.28
CA ALA A 162 18.58 37.92 -16.85
C ALA A 162 17.66 38.90 -17.62
N ALA A 163 18.20 40.13 -17.72
CA ALA A 163 17.76 41.30 -18.50
C ALA A 163 16.58 42.14 -17.96
N THR A 164 16.88 43.43 -17.80
CA THR A 164 16.03 44.51 -17.30
C THR A 164 15.01 44.98 -18.35
N ALA A 165 13.77 45.23 -17.95
CA ALA A 165 12.83 46.07 -18.68
C ALA A 165 11.96 46.89 -17.69
N PRO A 166 12.00 48.23 -17.71
CA PRO A 166 11.24 49.05 -16.77
C PRO A 166 9.79 49.26 -17.24
N GLY A 167 8.86 49.45 -16.28
CA GLY A 167 7.67 50.30 -16.53
C GLY A 167 6.26 49.71 -16.42
N LEU A 168 6.05 48.44 -16.02
CA LEU A 168 4.70 47.84 -16.02
C LEU A 168 4.20 47.20 -14.70
N THR A 169 4.87 47.43 -13.58
CA THR A 169 4.48 46.88 -12.26
C THR A 169 4.38 47.91 -11.13
N THR A 170 3.78 49.08 -11.38
CA THR A 170 3.44 50.05 -10.31
C THR A 170 1.93 50.21 -10.06
N ARG A 171 1.07 49.54 -10.82
CA ARG A 171 -0.37 49.47 -10.57
C ARG A 171 -0.83 48.01 -10.63
N GLY A 172 -1.28 47.48 -9.50
CA GLY A 172 -1.64 46.07 -9.35
C GLY A 172 -2.76 45.60 -10.28
N LEU A 173 -2.85 44.28 -10.46
CA LEU A 173 -3.76 43.58 -11.40
C LEU A 173 -5.24 43.98 -11.32
N GLY A 174 -5.68 44.59 -10.21
CA GLY A 174 -7.04 45.11 -10.01
C GLY A 174 -7.48 46.22 -10.99
N GLN A 175 -6.55 46.89 -11.69
CA GLN A 175 -6.90 47.90 -12.70
C GLN A 175 -7.18 47.35 -14.10
N THR A 176 -6.92 46.06 -14.34
CA THR A 176 -7.17 45.42 -15.65
C THR A 176 -8.67 45.41 -16.00
N LEU A 177 -9.02 45.49 -17.28
CA LEU A 177 -10.41 45.40 -17.75
C LEU A 177 -11.11 44.13 -17.24
N ARG A 178 -10.38 43.01 -17.17
CA ARG A 178 -10.86 41.73 -16.62
C ARG A 178 -11.22 41.81 -15.13
N ALA A 179 -10.42 42.51 -14.32
CA ALA A 179 -10.74 42.71 -12.91
C ALA A 179 -11.99 43.58 -12.72
N ARG A 180 -12.15 44.65 -13.51
CA ARG A 180 -13.34 45.51 -13.48
C ARG A 180 -14.60 44.78 -13.95
N TYR A 181 -14.49 43.94 -14.98
CA TYR A 181 -15.56 43.08 -15.48
C TYR A 181 -16.05 42.11 -14.38
N LEU A 182 -15.12 41.39 -13.73
CA LEU A 182 -15.47 40.47 -12.64
C LEU A 182 -16.09 41.20 -11.44
N ALA A 183 -15.56 42.37 -11.06
CA ALA A 183 -16.12 43.19 -9.98
C ALA A 183 -17.55 43.72 -10.28
N ARG A 184 -17.91 43.90 -11.57
CA ARG A 184 -19.25 44.32 -11.98
C ARG A 184 -20.23 43.17 -12.21
N HIS A 185 -19.77 41.92 -12.41
CA HIS A 185 -20.62 40.82 -12.90
C HIS A 185 -20.65 39.56 -12.03
N LEU A 186 -19.92 39.52 -10.90
CA LEU A 186 -20.09 38.47 -9.90
C LEU A 186 -21.26 38.80 -8.95
N ARG A 187 -22.39 38.09 -9.11
CA ARG A 187 -23.45 38.04 -8.09
C ARG A 187 -22.93 37.33 -6.83
N GLY A 188 -23.13 37.94 -5.66
CA GLY A 188 -22.94 37.27 -4.36
C GLY A 188 -21.76 37.76 -3.50
N GLY A 189 -21.59 39.07 -3.33
CA GLY A 189 -20.70 39.60 -2.29
C GLY A 189 -21.27 39.40 -0.88
N ALA A 190 -20.46 38.94 0.07
CA ALA A 190 -20.86 38.80 1.46
C ALA A 190 -20.84 40.15 2.21
N PRO A 191 -21.91 40.53 2.95
CA PRO A 191 -21.88 41.69 3.84
C PRO A 191 -21.52 41.29 5.28
N ARG A 192 -20.58 42.02 5.90
CA ARG A 192 -20.45 42.09 7.36
C ARG A 192 -21.28 43.27 7.87
N LYS A 193 -22.26 43.02 8.74
CA LYS A 193 -22.59 43.85 9.93
C LYS A 193 -23.60 43.11 10.80
N ALA A 194 -23.49 43.29 12.12
CA ALA A 194 -24.31 42.61 13.11
C ALA A 194 -25.46 43.52 13.61
N VAL A 195 -26.64 42.93 13.81
CA VAL A 195 -27.66 43.38 14.78
C VAL A 195 -28.26 42.11 15.41
N ALA A 196 -28.61 42.17 16.70
CA ALA A 196 -29.01 41.02 17.50
C ALA A 196 -30.52 40.67 17.38
N ALA A 197 -30.83 39.37 17.49
CA ALA A 197 -32.14 38.86 17.91
C ALA A 197 -31.97 37.53 18.68
N ARG A 198 -32.97 37.16 19.51
CA ARG A 198 -32.85 36.20 20.63
C ARG A 198 -33.30 34.77 20.27
N ARG A 199 -32.52 33.75 20.71
CA ARG A 199 -32.87 32.42 21.33
C ARG A 199 -34.00 31.51 20.73
N PRO A 200 -34.12 30.20 21.10
CA PRO A 200 -33.18 29.33 21.84
C PRO A 200 -32.90 27.92 21.23
N VAL A 201 -31.79 27.35 21.71
CA VAL A 201 -31.37 25.93 21.85
C VAL A 201 -32.35 24.80 21.45
N ALA A 202 -31.86 23.87 20.61
CA ALA A 202 -32.12 22.43 20.71
C ALA A 202 -30.81 21.63 20.48
N ALA A 203 -30.65 20.51 21.17
CA ALA A 203 -29.36 19.87 21.44
C ALA A 203 -28.67 19.14 20.27
N GLY A 204 -27.32 19.18 20.29
CA GLY A 204 -26.54 17.93 20.27
C GLY A 204 -26.01 17.39 18.94
N ARG A 205 -24.83 17.88 18.53
CA ARG A 205 -23.70 17.04 18.04
C ARG A 205 -22.43 17.88 17.90
N ILE A 206 -21.42 17.58 18.72
CA ILE A 206 -20.06 18.07 18.49
C ILE A 206 -19.55 17.41 17.21
N ALA A 207 -19.23 18.21 16.19
CA ALA A 207 -18.61 17.71 14.98
C ALA A 207 -17.22 17.17 15.31
N ALA A 208 -17.09 15.83 15.35
CA ALA A 208 -15.82 15.17 15.59
C ALA A 208 -14.81 15.58 14.52
N ARG A 209 -13.63 16.07 14.95
CA ARG A 209 -12.47 16.27 14.08
C ARG A 209 -12.13 14.93 13.41
N PRO A 210 -11.69 14.90 12.14
CA PRO A 210 -11.30 13.65 11.50
C PRO A 210 -10.15 13.02 12.28
N ALA A 211 -10.40 11.91 12.97
CA ALA A 211 -9.37 11.15 13.63
C ALA A 211 -8.36 10.65 12.59
N LEU A 212 -7.07 10.76 12.92
CA LEU A 212 -6.00 10.15 12.14
C LEU A 212 -6.31 8.66 11.96
N ARG A 213 -6.50 8.22 10.71
CA ARG A 213 -6.79 6.82 10.38
C ARG A 213 -5.53 6.00 10.59
N VAL A 214 -5.35 5.46 11.79
CA VAL A 214 -4.32 4.46 12.09
C VAL A 214 -4.58 3.24 11.20
N GLN A 215 -3.65 2.95 10.30
CA GLN A 215 -3.78 1.82 9.37
C GLN A 215 -3.71 0.48 10.13
N PRO A 216 -4.53 -0.53 9.76
CA PRO A 216 -4.76 -1.73 10.57
C PRO A 216 -3.55 -2.67 10.73
N TRP A 217 -2.49 -2.47 9.95
CA TRP A 217 -1.24 -3.25 10.01
C TRP A 217 -0.13 -2.61 10.86
N SER A 218 -0.33 -1.37 11.31
CA SER A 218 0.63 -0.66 12.17
C SER A 218 0.81 -1.36 13.54
N PRO A 219 1.94 -1.18 14.23
CA PRO A 219 2.11 -1.67 15.61
C PRO A 219 1.05 -1.11 16.58
N LEU A 220 0.64 0.15 16.39
CA LEU A 220 -0.43 0.80 17.16
C LEU A 220 -1.80 0.13 16.96
N ALA A 221 -2.15 -0.28 15.74
CA ALA A 221 -3.39 -1.01 15.47
C ALA A 221 -3.42 -2.41 16.12
N ARG A 222 -2.25 -3.03 16.36
CA ARG A 222 -2.15 -4.30 17.10
C ARG A 222 -2.29 -4.15 18.62
N MET A 223 -1.94 -2.98 19.17
CA MET A 223 -2.15 -2.68 20.60
C MET A 223 -3.56 -2.15 20.90
N ALA A 224 -4.27 -1.61 19.91
CA ALA A 224 -5.68 -1.25 20.01
C ALA A 224 -6.58 -2.51 19.98
N GLY A 225 -6.74 -3.16 21.14
CA GLY A 225 -7.60 -4.33 21.31
C GLY A 225 -9.04 -4.11 20.79
N HIS A 226 -9.64 -5.14 20.20
CA HIS A 226 -10.93 -5.03 19.51
C HIS A 226 -12.08 -4.70 20.47
N PRO A 227 -12.80 -3.56 20.29
CA PRO A 227 -14.01 -3.26 21.05
C PRO A 227 -15.17 -4.07 20.46
N GLY A 228 -15.53 -5.20 21.09
CA GLY A 228 -16.66 -6.03 20.62
C GLY A 228 -16.83 -7.38 21.31
N ARG A 229 -15.82 -7.90 22.02
CA ARG A 229 -15.96 -9.17 22.75
C ARG A 229 -16.69 -8.93 24.09
N ARG A 230 -18.00 -9.20 24.13
CA ARG A 230 -18.73 -9.38 25.39
C ARG A 230 -18.06 -10.49 26.22
N PRO A 231 -17.80 -10.31 27.53
CA PRO A 231 -17.32 -11.39 28.38
C PRO A 231 -18.47 -12.38 28.62
N GLY A 232 -18.37 -13.57 28.02
CA GLY A 232 -19.29 -14.68 28.24
C GLY A 232 -18.81 -15.57 29.38
N ALA A 233 -19.68 -15.75 30.38
CA ALA A 233 -19.77 -16.81 31.40
C ALA A 233 -18.49 -17.57 31.83
N ALA A 234 -18.21 -17.55 33.13
CA ALA A 234 -17.24 -18.43 33.77
C ALA A 234 -17.71 -19.91 33.77
N PRO A 235 -16.81 -20.89 33.56
CA PRO A 235 -17.08 -22.29 33.88
C PRO A 235 -16.90 -22.54 35.38
N GLY A 236 -17.79 -23.35 35.97
CA GLY A 236 -17.72 -23.80 37.36
C GLY A 236 -16.65 -24.87 37.62
N PRO A 237 -16.44 -25.27 38.88
CA PRO A 237 -15.31 -26.11 39.29
C PRO A 237 -15.51 -27.60 38.98
N ILE A 238 -14.41 -28.27 38.65
CA ILE A 238 -14.28 -29.74 38.70
C ILE A 238 -13.17 -30.08 39.71
N ARG A 239 -13.37 -31.18 40.42
CA ARG A 239 -12.75 -31.50 41.73
C ARG A 239 -11.38 -32.16 41.61
N ASP A 240 -10.71 -32.23 42.74
CA ASP A 240 -9.35 -32.73 42.96
C ASP A 240 -9.13 -34.20 42.55
N VAL A 241 -7.89 -34.50 42.14
CA VAL A 241 -7.19 -35.73 42.53
C VAL A 241 -5.81 -35.32 43.03
N ALA A 242 -5.50 -35.65 44.28
CA ALA A 242 -4.22 -35.40 44.94
C ALA A 242 -3.41 -36.70 45.11
N VAL A 243 -2.24 -36.57 45.77
CA VAL A 243 -1.17 -37.54 46.10
C VAL A 243 0.08 -37.29 45.23
N SER A 244 1.16 -36.60 45.63
CA SER A 244 1.89 -36.36 46.91
C SER A 244 3.24 -37.10 46.97
N LEU A 245 4.22 -36.38 47.55
CA LEU A 245 5.62 -36.72 47.92
C LEU A 245 6.70 -36.41 46.87
N ALA A 246 7.90 -35.90 47.23
CA ALA A 246 8.41 -35.42 48.54
C ALA A 246 9.04 -34.00 48.43
N ALA A 247 10.12 -33.69 49.16
CA ALA A 247 10.64 -32.31 49.33
C ALA A 247 12.18 -32.17 49.27
N ALA A 248 12.62 -31.00 48.76
CA ALA A 248 13.79 -30.14 49.14
C ALA A 248 15.21 -30.73 49.35
N PRO A 249 16.33 -29.94 49.23
CA PRO A 249 16.42 -28.48 49.10
C PRO A 249 17.23 -27.96 47.88
N LYS A 250 17.40 -26.63 47.82
CA LYS A 250 17.90 -25.83 46.68
C LYS A 250 19.40 -25.49 46.82
N PRO A 251 20.12 -25.30 45.69
CA PRO A 251 20.87 -24.04 45.52
C PRO A 251 20.56 -23.31 44.19
N THR A 252 20.85 -22.01 44.14
CA THR A 252 20.44 -21.05 43.10
C THR A 252 21.37 -20.96 41.87
N PRO A 253 20.81 -20.93 40.65
CA PRO A 253 21.45 -20.40 39.43
C PRO A 253 20.88 -18.98 39.05
N PRO A 254 21.42 -18.27 38.03
CA PRO A 254 21.46 -16.79 37.94
C PRO A 254 20.14 -16.09 37.53
N PRO A 255 20.05 -14.73 37.62
CA PRO A 255 18.78 -14.01 37.45
C PRO A 255 18.09 -14.24 36.10
N PHE A 256 16.81 -14.56 36.18
CA PHE A 256 15.91 -14.71 35.02
C PHE A 256 15.80 -13.42 34.22
N ARG A 257 15.82 -13.55 32.89
CA ARG A 257 15.38 -12.49 31.97
C ARG A 257 13.86 -12.40 32.05
N GLY A 258 13.32 -11.19 32.23
CA GLY A 258 11.88 -10.95 32.42
C GLY A 258 11.02 -11.11 31.16
N ALA A 259 11.08 -12.27 30.50
CA ALA A 259 10.32 -12.60 29.30
C ALA A 259 9.23 -13.66 29.52
N ASP A 260 9.30 -14.44 30.60
CA ASP A 260 8.50 -15.66 30.79
C ASP A 260 7.28 -15.49 31.71
N ASP A 261 7.05 -14.29 32.28
CA ASP A 261 5.83 -13.99 33.06
C ASP A 261 5.21 -12.63 32.66
N PRO A 262 4.05 -12.61 31.96
CA PRO A 262 3.35 -11.38 31.63
C PRO A 262 2.66 -10.71 32.83
N ALA A 263 2.43 -11.43 33.94
CA ALA A 263 1.87 -10.84 35.17
C ALA A 263 2.90 -9.98 35.90
N ALA A 264 4.18 -10.38 35.92
CA ALA A 264 5.27 -9.59 36.49
C ALA A 264 5.46 -8.21 35.83
N LEU A 265 5.08 -8.04 34.56
CA LEU A 265 5.13 -6.74 33.87
C LEU A 265 4.07 -5.75 34.39
N LEU A 266 2.91 -6.24 34.82
CA LEU A 266 1.83 -5.43 35.40
C LEU A 266 2.06 -5.10 36.89
N ALA A 267 2.96 -5.81 37.56
CA ALA A 267 3.35 -5.58 38.94
C ALA A 267 4.40 -4.45 39.13
N ARG A 268 4.86 -3.81 38.05
CA ARG A 268 5.77 -2.65 38.16
C ARG A 268 5.07 -1.47 38.83
N ARG A 269 5.37 -1.27 40.12
CA ARG A 269 5.10 0.00 40.82
C ARG A 269 5.62 1.16 39.98
N THR A 270 4.84 2.24 39.90
CA THR A 270 5.30 3.52 39.35
C THR A 270 6.64 3.91 39.99
N PRO A 271 7.66 4.28 39.19
CA PRO A 271 8.94 4.73 39.74
C PRO A 271 8.71 5.94 40.66
N PRO A 272 9.45 6.04 41.77
CA PRO A 272 9.30 7.18 42.68
C PRO A 272 9.61 8.49 41.95
N PRO A 273 8.98 9.62 42.32
CA PRO A 273 9.14 10.88 41.61
C PRO A 273 10.60 11.37 41.55
N THR A 274 11.43 10.99 42.52
CA THR A 274 12.88 11.26 42.50
C THR A 274 13.62 10.55 41.37
N GLN A 275 13.22 9.33 41.01
CA GLN A 275 13.80 8.60 39.89
C GLN A 275 13.34 9.20 38.55
N LEU A 276 12.09 9.62 38.44
CA LEU A 276 11.59 10.33 37.25
C LEU A 276 12.31 11.67 37.05
N VAL A 277 12.61 12.40 38.14
CA VAL A 277 13.43 13.62 38.08
C VAL A 277 14.86 13.30 37.62
N ALA A 278 15.50 12.25 38.16
CA ALA A 278 16.84 11.84 37.75
C ALA A 278 16.91 11.39 36.27
N GLU A 279 15.92 10.64 35.79
CA GLU A 279 15.84 10.23 34.37
C GLU A 279 15.45 11.40 33.45
N SER A 280 14.70 12.39 33.93
CA SER A 280 14.45 13.61 33.16
C SER A 280 15.69 14.50 33.00
N ALA A 281 16.65 14.41 33.93
CA ALA A 281 17.92 15.12 33.88
C ALA A 281 18.95 14.48 32.92
N THR A 282 18.72 13.26 32.43
CA THR A 282 19.57 12.60 31.41
C THR A 282 19.04 12.72 29.99
N LEU A 283 17.88 13.38 29.80
CA LEU A 283 17.39 13.74 28.47
C LEU A 283 18.28 14.82 27.85
N PRO A 284 18.59 14.76 26.54
CA PRO A 284 19.45 15.75 25.90
C PRO A 284 18.83 17.14 25.98
N LEU A 285 19.58 18.07 26.57
CA LEU A 285 19.22 19.49 26.65
C LEU A 285 19.00 20.05 25.24
N LEU A 286 17.74 20.38 24.92
CA LEU A 286 17.42 21.24 23.79
C LEU A 286 18.14 22.58 23.98
N ALA A 287 18.93 22.99 22.99
CA ALA A 287 19.82 24.13 23.10
C ALA A 287 19.07 25.43 23.48
N PRO A 288 19.69 26.32 24.29
CA PRO A 288 19.07 27.57 24.70
C PRO A 288 18.84 28.48 23.48
N GLY A 289 17.57 28.83 23.23
CA GLY A 289 17.19 29.66 22.09
C GLY A 289 15.72 29.53 21.65
N PHE A 290 15.03 28.45 22.04
CA PHE A 290 13.60 28.29 21.75
C PHE A 290 12.72 29.15 22.66
N ALA A 291 12.22 30.26 22.14
CA ALA A 291 11.14 31.01 22.77
C ALA A 291 9.83 30.20 22.72
N LEU A 292 9.14 30.05 23.86
CA LEU A 292 7.86 29.36 23.97
C LEU A 292 6.73 29.98 23.12
N SER A 293 6.96 31.18 22.57
CA SER A 293 6.05 31.89 21.66
C SER A 293 6.11 31.38 20.21
N ASP A 294 7.11 30.60 19.82
CA ASP A 294 7.28 30.10 18.44
C ASP A 294 7.02 28.57 18.35
N LEU A 295 5.88 28.15 18.89
CA LEU A 295 5.32 26.79 18.74
C LEU A 295 4.78 26.54 17.31
N ARG A 296 5.55 26.93 16.30
CA ARG A 296 5.36 26.42 14.94
C ARG A 296 5.77 24.96 14.96
N ALA A 297 4.77 24.07 15.04
CA ALA A 297 5.00 22.63 15.08
C ALA A 297 6.03 22.24 14.00
N PRO A 298 7.09 21.49 14.34
CA PRO A 298 8.07 21.06 13.35
C PRO A 298 7.33 20.34 12.22
N ALA A 299 7.80 20.53 10.99
CA ALA A 299 7.23 19.84 9.83
C ALA A 299 7.08 18.35 10.18
N PRO A 300 5.93 17.72 9.87
CA PRO A 300 5.62 16.38 10.35
C PRO A 300 6.80 15.46 10.06
N ILE A 301 7.26 14.70 11.06
CA ILE A 301 8.49 13.93 10.97
C ILE A 301 8.23 12.73 10.05
N CYS A 302 8.38 12.94 8.74
CA CYS A 302 8.15 11.93 7.70
C CYS A 302 9.25 10.85 7.65
N SER A 303 10.03 10.66 8.72
CA SER A 303 11.20 9.77 8.74
C SER A 303 10.83 8.34 8.35
N GLY A 304 9.68 7.84 8.81
CA GLY A 304 9.15 6.53 8.44
C GLY A 304 8.80 6.41 6.95
N ASP A 305 8.28 7.46 6.32
CA ASP A 305 7.97 7.46 4.88
C ASP A 305 9.25 7.56 4.03
N THR A 306 10.22 8.38 4.44
CA THR A 306 11.54 8.45 3.79
C THR A 306 12.24 7.09 3.84
N ALA A 307 12.23 6.42 4.99
CA ALA A 307 12.79 5.09 5.14
C ALA A 307 12.02 4.04 4.30
N ARG A 308 10.68 4.08 4.29
CA ARG A 308 9.83 3.20 3.47
C ARG A 308 10.14 3.33 1.98
N ILE A 309 10.22 4.57 1.48
CA ILE A 309 10.55 4.89 0.09
C ILE A 309 11.97 4.44 -0.26
N GLY A 310 12.94 4.68 0.63
CA GLY A 310 14.33 4.23 0.46
C GLY A 310 14.45 2.70 0.40
N ASN A 311 13.78 1.99 1.31
CA ASN A 311 13.80 0.53 1.35
C ASN A 311 13.15 -0.11 0.11
N TYR A 312 12.06 0.47 -0.39
CA TYR A 312 11.43 0.03 -1.65
C TYR A 312 12.37 0.30 -2.84
N ALA A 313 12.93 1.51 -2.95
CA ALA A 313 13.88 1.84 -4.01
C ALA A 313 15.13 0.91 -4.01
N ALA A 314 15.65 0.60 -2.82
CA ALA A 314 16.75 -0.36 -2.65
C ALA A 314 16.35 -1.79 -3.03
N ALA A 315 15.14 -2.25 -2.69
CA ALA A 315 14.66 -3.58 -3.03
C ALA A 315 14.52 -3.79 -4.55
N ILE A 316 14.08 -2.77 -5.29
CA ILE A 316 13.94 -2.89 -6.75
C ILE A 316 15.29 -2.70 -7.47
N ALA A 317 16.14 -1.77 -7.04
CA ALA A 317 17.48 -1.61 -7.64
C ALA A 317 18.38 -2.83 -7.36
N GLY A 318 18.32 -3.37 -6.14
CA GLY A 318 19.05 -4.58 -5.76
C GLY A 318 18.64 -5.83 -6.56
N SER A 319 17.43 -5.86 -7.13
CA SER A 319 16.99 -6.95 -8.01
C SER A 319 17.79 -7.06 -9.32
N VAL A 320 18.50 -6.00 -9.69
CA VAL A 320 19.36 -5.89 -10.88
C VAL A 320 20.80 -5.49 -10.54
N GLY A 321 21.21 -5.62 -9.27
CA GLY A 321 22.58 -5.33 -8.82
C GLY A 321 22.95 -3.83 -8.77
N LEU A 322 21.95 -2.94 -8.74
CA LEU A 322 22.13 -1.48 -8.78
C LEU A 322 21.79 -0.81 -7.43
N LYS A 323 22.23 0.44 -7.27
CA LYS A 323 21.84 1.33 -6.17
C LYS A 323 20.55 2.09 -6.51
N ALA A 324 19.89 2.64 -5.49
CA ALA A 324 18.59 3.31 -5.63
C ALA A 324 18.59 4.54 -6.57
N ASP A 325 19.75 5.17 -6.75
CA ASP A 325 19.95 6.37 -7.57
C ASP A 325 20.64 6.09 -8.92
N ASP A 326 20.98 4.82 -9.22
CA ASP A 326 21.51 4.44 -10.54
C ASP A 326 20.36 4.39 -11.57
N ASP A 327 20.67 4.61 -12.86
CA ASP A 327 19.73 4.35 -13.96
C ASP A 327 19.44 2.83 -14.03
N LEU A 328 18.19 2.44 -13.81
CA LEU A 328 17.77 1.04 -13.81
C LEU A 328 17.85 0.35 -15.18
N LYS A 329 18.09 1.11 -16.27
CA LYS A 329 18.09 0.65 -17.67
C LYS A 329 16.88 -0.21 -18.04
N LEU A 330 15.68 0.18 -17.56
CA LEU A 330 14.42 -0.56 -17.82
C LEU A 330 14.00 -0.53 -19.30
N PHE A 331 14.37 0.51 -20.02
CA PHE A 331 14.09 0.72 -21.44
C PHE A 331 15.30 1.36 -22.12
N ASP A 332 15.46 1.10 -23.41
CA ASP A 332 16.51 1.70 -24.24
C ASP A 332 16.13 3.10 -24.80
N ALA A 333 16.97 3.63 -25.70
CA ALA A 333 16.78 4.93 -26.34
C ALA A 333 15.59 4.96 -27.32
N GLU A 334 15.15 3.80 -27.80
CA GLU A 334 13.98 3.61 -28.65
C GLU A 334 12.70 3.38 -27.81
N GLY A 335 12.86 3.07 -26.53
CA GLY A 335 11.78 2.76 -25.60
C GLY A 335 11.26 1.33 -25.70
N ARG A 336 12.10 0.41 -26.18
CA ARG A 336 11.90 -1.05 -26.10
C ARG A 336 12.30 -1.55 -24.70
N PRO A 337 11.71 -2.65 -24.21
CA PRO A 337 12.07 -3.24 -22.91
C PRO A 337 13.53 -3.66 -22.83
N GLY A 338 14.23 -3.24 -21.78
CA GLY A 338 15.55 -3.74 -21.41
C GLY A 338 15.47 -4.99 -20.53
N PRO A 339 16.58 -5.74 -20.37
CA PRO A 339 16.62 -6.98 -19.56
C PRO A 339 16.29 -6.75 -18.08
N ASN A 340 16.45 -5.52 -17.59
CA ASN A 340 16.17 -5.15 -16.21
C ASN A 340 14.67 -4.96 -15.89
N LEU A 341 13.79 -4.91 -16.90
CA LEU A 341 12.36 -4.65 -16.67
C LEU A 341 11.65 -5.80 -15.92
N GLU A 342 11.89 -7.05 -16.32
CA GLU A 342 11.31 -8.23 -15.66
C GLU A 342 11.68 -8.35 -14.17
N PRO A 343 12.98 -8.41 -13.79
CA PRO A 343 13.35 -8.54 -12.37
C PRO A 343 12.85 -7.37 -11.51
N VAL A 344 12.84 -6.14 -12.05
CA VAL A 344 12.28 -4.97 -11.35
C VAL A 344 10.76 -5.08 -11.17
N MET A 345 10.01 -5.49 -12.20
CA MET A 345 8.56 -5.72 -12.07
C MET A 345 8.25 -6.83 -11.04
N LEU A 346 9.03 -7.92 -11.01
CA LEU A 346 8.90 -8.98 -10.02
C LEU A 346 9.24 -8.51 -8.60
N ALA A 347 10.27 -7.67 -8.44
CA ALA A 347 10.65 -7.07 -7.17
C ALA A 347 9.59 -6.10 -6.65
N MET A 348 9.05 -5.24 -7.52
CA MET A 348 7.92 -4.35 -7.17
C MET A 348 6.71 -5.15 -6.70
N SER A 349 6.31 -6.18 -7.44
CA SER A 349 5.18 -7.03 -7.04
C SER A 349 5.41 -7.70 -5.69
N LYS A 350 6.64 -8.18 -5.42
CA LYS A 350 7.00 -8.75 -4.11
C LYS A 350 6.91 -7.72 -2.98
N VAL A 351 7.30 -6.46 -3.20
CA VAL A 351 7.17 -5.41 -2.17
C VAL A 351 5.70 -5.09 -1.87
N GLU A 352 4.86 -4.98 -2.90
CA GLU A 352 3.44 -4.63 -2.75
C GLU A 352 2.59 -5.79 -2.16
N LEU A 353 2.95 -7.05 -2.47
CA LEU A 353 2.20 -8.24 -2.04
C LEU A 353 2.80 -8.97 -0.82
N GLY A 354 4.03 -8.65 -0.44
CA GLY A 354 4.72 -9.15 0.76
C GLY A 354 5.09 -10.62 0.70
N THR A 355 4.15 -11.51 1.03
CA THR A 355 4.37 -12.97 1.09
C THR A 355 4.24 -13.65 -0.28
N MET A 356 3.60 -12.97 -1.23
CA MET A 356 3.43 -13.42 -2.61
C MET A 356 4.11 -12.45 -3.59
N ARG A 357 4.19 -12.83 -4.86
CA ARG A 357 4.61 -12.00 -5.99
C ARG A 357 3.98 -12.52 -7.29
N ALA A 358 3.87 -11.68 -8.30
CA ALA A 358 3.57 -12.11 -9.66
C ALA A 358 4.51 -13.22 -10.16
N SER A 359 4.01 -14.12 -11.00
CA SER A 359 4.82 -15.12 -11.70
C SER A 359 5.70 -14.45 -12.78
N ALA A 360 6.85 -15.06 -13.06
CA ALA A 360 7.71 -14.61 -14.16
C ALA A 360 6.98 -14.71 -15.51
N GLU A 361 6.12 -15.71 -15.69
CA GLU A 361 5.32 -15.85 -16.91
C GLU A 361 4.38 -14.67 -17.13
N LEU A 362 3.61 -14.26 -16.11
CA LEU A 362 2.73 -13.10 -16.21
C LEU A 362 3.50 -11.83 -16.64
N VAL A 363 4.67 -11.62 -16.04
CA VAL A 363 5.53 -10.47 -16.32
C VAL A 363 6.11 -10.51 -17.74
N ARG A 364 6.69 -11.64 -18.17
CA ARG A 364 7.23 -11.80 -19.53
C ARG A 364 6.16 -11.63 -20.59
N SER A 365 5.00 -12.25 -20.39
CA SER A 365 3.84 -12.10 -21.24
C SER A 365 3.37 -10.63 -21.36
N ALA A 366 3.38 -9.86 -20.27
CA ALA A 366 3.04 -8.44 -20.29
C ALA A 366 4.11 -7.56 -20.97
N ILE A 367 5.39 -7.87 -20.76
CA ILE A 367 6.50 -7.19 -21.43
C ILE A 367 6.46 -7.46 -22.95
N ALA A 368 6.14 -8.68 -23.37
CA ALA A 368 5.99 -9.03 -24.79
C ALA A 368 4.81 -8.31 -25.46
N ARG A 369 3.73 -8.02 -24.72
CA ARG A 369 2.58 -7.22 -25.19
C ARG A 369 2.82 -5.71 -25.19
N LEU A 370 3.94 -5.21 -24.67
CA LEU A 370 4.22 -3.77 -24.75
C LEU A 370 4.28 -3.34 -26.22
N PRO A 371 3.52 -2.30 -26.63
CA PRO A 371 3.50 -1.87 -28.01
C PRO A 371 4.88 -1.37 -28.39
N GLN A 372 5.55 -2.05 -29.32
CA GLN A 372 6.80 -1.59 -29.87
C GLN A 372 6.62 -0.16 -30.39
N ALA A 373 7.62 0.71 -30.20
CA ALA A 373 7.58 1.98 -30.90
C ALA A 373 7.53 1.66 -32.41
N PRO A 374 6.66 2.31 -33.20
CA PRO A 374 6.74 2.13 -34.64
C PRO A 374 8.16 2.51 -35.04
N ALA A 375 8.85 1.60 -35.74
CA ALA A 375 10.10 1.96 -36.38
C ALA A 375 9.82 3.22 -37.21
N THR A 376 10.53 4.30 -36.92
CA THR A 376 10.49 5.49 -37.77
C THR A 376 10.80 5.04 -39.17
N ALA A 377 9.82 5.11 -40.07
CA ALA A 377 9.99 4.75 -41.46
C ALA A 377 11.23 5.50 -41.96
N THR A 378 12.26 4.74 -42.32
CA THR A 378 13.51 5.29 -42.80
C THR A 378 13.21 6.15 -44.02
N ALA A 379 13.84 7.32 -44.07
CA ALA A 379 13.74 8.21 -45.23
C ALA A 379 14.46 7.54 -46.41
N GLU A 380 13.72 6.74 -47.17
CA GLU A 380 14.19 6.12 -48.41
C GLU A 380 13.05 6.03 -49.42
N ALA A 381 12.58 7.22 -49.81
CA ALA A 381 11.91 7.46 -51.09
C ALA A 381 12.72 8.54 -51.83
N ALA A 382 13.92 8.17 -52.24
CA ALA A 382 14.71 8.93 -53.20
C ALA A 382 14.47 8.34 -54.59
N ASN A 383 13.67 9.04 -55.40
CA ASN A 383 13.76 9.19 -56.86
C ASN A 383 12.55 9.99 -57.36
#